data_AF-A0A9P7MWR5-F1
#
_entry.id   AF-A0A9P7MWR5-F1
#
_cell.length_a   1.000
_cell.length_b   1.000
_cell.length_c   1.000
_cell.angle_alpha   90.00
_cell.angle_beta   90.00
_cell.angle_gamma   90.00
#
_symmetry.space_group_name_H-M   'P 1'
#
loop_
_entity.id
_entity.type
_entity.pdbx_description
1 polymer ?
#
loop_
_entity_poly.entity_id
_entity_poly.type
_entity_poly.pdbx_seq_one_letter_code
_entity_poly.pdbx_strand_id
1 'polypeptide(L)'
;MWLLYSSVALTLLPSAFGSLSQLHPSGISLFADSLKSQIITGLYGSPTSTARIVIHDTNGQPSWSWSVQDGKNISVELRACLYDLCQAQGCSVPESKWANNGDSVIAVHGSAAIIINHHPGRDTDKAVAFGICLNRDDMDNTHSADMLPDGKIAIATTSNDIRGGIKIFDTFSSQGVGAAPMQQLDGVSAVHAVLWDDQRRVLWAAGNDRSPLSEGSRSILNAYRYTAGSFETKYESHIISSPVRLSAEWGSNTQWWDGPHAMTSIPNQRKLLITTDLDVHVFDMESQRFQHGDHVAQRYLKGFQPEGTRNGPDGVFLPRSDIKSIDILENGNTLYVQAQWGQVFGKHVSYISEGRKQPNIWDQVLYRSRWFNTELDDEA
;
A
#
# COMPACT_ATOMS: atom_id res chain seq x y z
N MET A 1 1.23 31.47 74.47
CA MET A 1 0.93 30.08 74.08
C MET A 1 -0.59 29.99 74.08
N TRP A 2 -1.31 30.39 73.03
CA TRP A 2 -1.34 29.87 71.67
C TRP A 2 -1.47 31.00 70.62
N LEU A 3 -0.92 30.72 69.44
CA LEU A 3 -0.80 31.63 68.30
C LEU A 3 -2.04 31.59 67.39
N LEU A 4 -2.28 32.78 66.83
CA LEU A 4 -3.12 33.19 65.69
C LEU A 4 -3.13 32.23 64.48
N TYR A 5 -4.23 32.17 63.71
CA TYR A 5 -4.44 33.01 62.53
C TYR A 5 -5.74 32.65 61.77
N SER A 6 -6.40 33.70 61.28
CA SER A 6 -7.56 33.72 60.40
C SER A 6 -7.34 33.03 59.06
N SER A 7 -8.41 32.48 58.47
CA SER A 7 -8.62 32.43 57.02
C SER A 7 -10.10 32.53 56.65
N VAL A 8 -10.30 33.30 55.60
CA VAL A 8 -11.53 33.82 54.99
C VAL A 8 -12.38 32.70 54.36
N ALA A 9 -13.70 32.76 54.54
CA ALA A 9 -14.66 32.03 53.72
C ALA A 9 -15.65 33.02 53.10
N LEU A 10 -15.53 33.20 51.78
CA LEU A 10 -16.42 34.02 50.96
C LEU A 10 -17.50 33.09 50.38
N THR A 11 -18.75 33.28 50.78
CA THR A 11 -19.92 32.65 50.18
C THR A 11 -20.55 33.59 49.15
N LEU A 12 -20.77 33.12 47.92
CA LEU A 12 -21.75 33.70 47.00
C LEU A 12 -22.54 32.61 46.27
N LEU A 13 -23.82 32.95 46.10
CA LEU A 13 -25.01 32.16 45.74
C LEU A 13 -25.07 31.71 44.27
N PRO A 14 -25.99 30.79 43.93
CA PRO A 14 -26.24 30.34 42.56
C PRO A 14 -27.19 31.31 41.83
N SER A 15 -26.93 31.56 40.55
CA SER A 15 -27.88 32.26 39.67
C SER A 15 -27.97 31.57 38.31
N ALA A 16 -29.20 31.21 37.99
CA ALA A 16 -29.65 30.58 36.78
C ALA A 16 -29.47 31.45 35.54
N PHE A 17 -29.00 30.84 34.46
CA PHE A 17 -29.23 31.21 33.07
C PHE A 17 -29.24 29.86 32.32
N GLY A 18 -30.31 29.40 31.69
CA GLY A 18 -31.07 30.08 30.65
C GLY A 18 -30.77 29.32 29.36
N SER A 19 -31.60 28.33 29.02
CA SER A 19 -31.50 27.59 27.77
C SER A 19 -31.82 28.53 26.61
N LEU A 20 -30.84 28.75 25.75
CA LEU A 20 -31.05 29.34 24.43
C LEU A 20 -30.69 28.31 23.38
N SER A 21 -31.72 27.62 22.91
CA SER A 21 -31.72 26.92 21.63
C SER A 21 -31.55 27.97 20.53
N GLN A 22 -30.31 28.23 20.13
CA GLN A 22 -30.03 28.97 18.89
C GLN A 22 -30.15 28.01 17.72
N LEU A 23 -31.35 27.98 17.15
CA LEU A 23 -31.57 27.74 15.73
C LEU A 23 -30.89 28.86 14.94
N HIS A 24 -29.91 28.51 14.11
CA HIS A 24 -29.48 29.27 12.95
C HIS A 24 -28.57 28.39 12.08
N PRO A 25 -28.45 28.70 10.79
CA PRO A 25 -29.37 28.36 9.73
C PRO A 25 -28.77 27.24 8.88
N SER A 26 -29.56 26.75 7.92
CA SER A 26 -29.11 25.87 6.83
C SER A 26 -27.90 26.45 6.10
N GLY A 27 -26.70 26.18 6.62
CA GLY A 27 -25.46 26.27 5.89
C GLY A 27 -25.46 25.10 4.94
N ILE A 28 -25.94 25.34 3.72
CA ILE A 28 -25.53 24.53 2.57
C ILE A 28 -24.01 24.58 2.61
N SER A 29 -23.41 23.49 3.07
CA SER A 29 -21.98 23.31 2.95
C SER A 29 -21.69 23.25 1.47
N LEU A 30 -21.15 24.34 0.93
CA LEU A 30 -20.52 24.39 -0.37
C LEU A 30 -19.15 23.69 -0.26
N PHE A 31 -19.13 22.42 0.16
CA PHE A 31 -18.09 21.46 -0.27
C PHE A 31 -18.54 20.89 -1.62
N ALA A 32 -18.75 21.79 -2.58
CA ALA A 32 -19.11 21.46 -3.95
C ALA A 32 -18.05 22.07 -4.87
N ASP A 33 -16.79 21.76 -4.56
CA ASP A 33 -15.76 21.57 -5.56
C ASP A 33 -15.04 20.30 -5.15
N SER A 34 -15.15 19.30 -6.01
CA SER A 34 -14.49 18.00 -5.90
C SER A 34 -13.09 18.14 -5.31
N LEU A 35 -12.83 17.51 -4.17
CA LEU A 35 -11.51 16.91 -3.96
C LEU A 35 -11.31 15.97 -5.14
N LYS A 36 -10.66 16.46 -6.19
CA LYS A 36 -10.32 15.65 -7.35
C LYS A 36 -9.47 14.53 -6.79
N SER A 37 -10.01 13.31 -6.81
CA SER A 37 -9.28 12.13 -6.36
C SER A 37 -7.93 12.12 -7.06
N GLN A 38 -6.87 12.25 -6.27
CA GLN A 38 -5.52 12.20 -6.78
C GLN A 38 -5.04 10.74 -6.79
N ILE A 39 -4.08 10.45 -7.64
CA ILE A 39 -3.50 9.14 -7.85
C ILE A 39 -1.99 9.28 -7.65
N ILE A 40 -1.39 8.37 -6.89
CA ILE A 40 0.05 8.24 -6.78
C ILE A 40 0.53 7.02 -7.59
N THR A 41 1.52 7.25 -8.46
CA THR A 41 2.03 6.23 -9.38
C THR A 41 3.55 6.21 -9.39
N GLY A 42 4.13 5.01 -9.23
CA GLY A 42 5.55 4.74 -9.46
C GLY A 42 5.79 4.37 -10.91
N LEU A 43 6.33 5.31 -11.69
CA LEU A 43 6.68 5.11 -13.09
C LEU A 43 8.12 4.63 -13.21
N TYR A 44 8.32 3.48 -13.84
CA TYR A 44 9.65 2.89 -14.00
C TYR A 44 10.44 3.72 -15.01
N GLY A 45 11.76 3.78 -14.82
CA GLY A 45 12.62 4.39 -15.82
C GLY A 45 12.59 3.62 -17.14
N SER A 46 13.21 4.20 -18.17
CA SER A 46 13.51 3.57 -19.44
C SER A 46 14.80 4.21 -20.00
N PRO A 47 15.34 3.73 -21.14
CA PRO A 47 16.44 4.44 -21.82
C PRO A 47 16.14 5.91 -22.13
N THR A 48 14.85 6.27 -22.23
CA THR A 48 14.38 7.61 -22.65
C THR A 48 13.61 8.35 -21.56
N SER A 49 13.40 7.75 -20.39
CA SER A 49 12.62 8.37 -19.31
C SER A 49 13.20 8.04 -17.94
N THR A 50 13.21 9.02 -17.04
CA THR A 50 13.66 8.82 -15.68
C THR A 50 12.56 8.19 -14.83
N ALA A 51 12.94 7.25 -13.96
CA ALA A 51 12.03 6.72 -12.96
C ALA A 51 11.55 7.85 -12.05
N ARG A 52 10.25 7.85 -11.74
CA ARG A 52 9.63 8.93 -10.97
C ARG A 52 8.40 8.43 -10.23
N ILE A 53 8.15 9.05 -9.09
CA ILE A 53 6.89 8.96 -8.37
C ILE A 53 6.09 10.21 -8.74
N VAL A 54 4.82 10.04 -9.11
CA VAL A 54 3.97 11.15 -9.56
C VAL A 54 2.64 11.11 -8.83
N ILE A 55 2.23 12.25 -8.29
CA ILE A 55 0.85 12.47 -7.84
C ILE A 55 0.14 13.27 -8.95
N HIS A 56 -0.96 12.74 -9.45
CA HIS A 56 -1.68 13.28 -10.60
C HIS A 56 -3.20 13.10 -10.47
N ASP A 57 -3.96 13.83 -11.27
CA ASP A 57 -5.41 13.63 -11.36
C ASP A 57 -5.79 12.43 -12.26
N THR A 58 -7.09 12.16 -12.39
CA THR A 58 -7.63 11.08 -13.23
C THR A 58 -7.48 11.33 -14.74
N ASN A 59 -6.98 12.49 -15.16
CA ASN A 59 -6.60 12.79 -16.55
C ASN A 59 -5.09 12.65 -16.77
N GLY A 60 -4.34 12.21 -15.75
CA GLY A 60 -2.89 12.08 -15.80
C GLY A 60 -2.15 13.41 -15.69
N GLN A 61 -2.79 14.49 -15.25
CA GLN A 61 -2.13 15.78 -15.05
C GLN A 61 -1.38 15.80 -13.72
N PRO A 62 -0.03 15.88 -13.70
CA PRO A 62 0.74 15.87 -12.46
C PRO A 62 0.53 17.14 -11.64
N SER A 63 0.32 16.98 -10.33
CA SER A 63 0.37 18.08 -9.35
C SER A 63 1.66 18.07 -8.52
N TRP A 64 2.29 16.90 -8.40
CA TRP A 64 3.56 16.72 -7.72
C TRP A 64 4.34 15.56 -8.34
N SER A 65 5.67 15.63 -8.31
CA SER A 65 6.54 14.56 -8.77
C SER A 65 7.83 14.52 -7.98
N TRP A 66 8.43 13.34 -7.89
CA TRP A 66 9.73 13.13 -7.28
C TRP A 66 10.55 12.12 -8.07
N SER A 67 11.84 12.37 -8.18
CA SER A 67 12.87 11.49 -8.70
C SER A 67 14.17 11.67 -7.90
N VAL A 68 15.13 10.78 -8.11
CA VAL A 68 16.43 10.86 -7.42
C VAL A 68 17.19 12.16 -7.75
N GLN A 69 16.91 12.77 -8.91
CA GLN A 69 17.55 14.00 -9.36
C GLN A 69 16.99 15.25 -8.67
N ASP A 70 15.69 15.30 -8.37
CA ASP A 70 15.05 16.46 -7.72
C ASP A 70 14.87 16.27 -6.20
N GLY A 71 15.10 15.05 -5.69
CA GLY A 71 15.06 14.74 -4.28
C GLY A 71 16.14 15.43 -3.47
N LYS A 72 15.75 15.92 -2.28
CA LYS A 72 16.64 16.62 -1.34
C LYS A 72 17.10 15.69 -0.22
N ASN A 73 18.19 16.07 0.44
CA ASN A 73 18.76 15.35 1.59
C ASN A 73 18.97 13.87 1.29
N ILE A 74 19.62 13.50 0.18
CA ILE A 74 19.95 12.11 -0.13
C ILE A 74 21.45 11.91 0.08
N SER A 75 21.85 11.05 1.02
CA SER A 75 23.26 10.70 1.18
C SER A 75 23.84 10.04 -0.07
N VAL A 76 25.17 10.03 -0.19
CA VAL A 76 25.85 9.41 -1.32
C VAL A 76 25.55 7.91 -1.39
N GLU A 77 25.54 7.26 -0.23
CA GLU A 77 25.29 5.83 -0.08
C GLU A 77 23.84 5.49 -0.45
N LEU A 78 22.87 6.26 0.03
CA LEU A 78 21.46 6.03 -0.31
C LEU A 78 21.22 6.29 -1.81
N ARG A 79 21.86 7.31 -2.37
CA ARG A 79 21.79 7.60 -3.81
C ARG A 79 22.32 6.45 -4.65
N ALA A 80 23.39 5.77 -4.20
CA ALA A 80 23.90 4.59 -4.87
C ALA A 80 22.85 3.46 -4.91
N CYS A 81 22.15 3.20 -3.80
CA CYS A 81 21.09 2.19 -3.75
C CYS A 81 19.84 2.56 -4.56
N LEU A 82 19.47 3.85 -4.59
CA LEU A 82 18.37 4.34 -5.42
C LEU A 82 18.64 4.20 -6.93
N TYR A 83 19.92 4.23 -7.32
CA TYR A 83 20.37 3.95 -8.68
C TYR A 83 20.79 2.49 -8.91
N ASP A 84 20.87 1.69 -7.84
CA ASP A 84 21.18 0.28 -7.95
C ASP A 84 20.01 -0.43 -8.64
N LEU A 85 20.35 -1.41 -9.48
CA LEU A 85 19.43 -2.07 -10.41
C LEU A 85 18.81 -1.17 -11.50
N CYS A 86 19.21 0.10 -11.63
CA CYS A 86 18.89 0.90 -12.81
C CYS A 86 19.71 0.41 -14.00
N GLN A 87 19.23 -0.67 -14.62
CA GLN A 87 19.82 -1.23 -15.84
C GLN A 87 19.49 -0.34 -17.05
N ALA A 88 19.89 -0.75 -18.25
CA ALA A 88 19.51 -0.08 -19.51
C ALA A 88 17.98 0.13 -19.63
N GLN A 89 17.17 -0.66 -18.93
CA GLN A 89 15.71 -0.53 -18.90
C GLN A 89 15.18 0.50 -17.87
N GLY A 90 16.05 1.20 -17.13
CA GLY A 90 15.69 2.20 -16.12
C GLY A 90 15.44 1.61 -14.72
N CYS A 91 15.21 2.49 -13.73
CA CYS A 91 14.99 2.09 -12.34
C CYS A 91 13.56 1.63 -12.09
N SER A 92 13.38 0.61 -11.25
CA SER A 92 12.06 0.15 -10.81
C SER A 92 11.50 1.04 -9.69
N VAL A 93 10.17 1.17 -9.63
CA VAL A 93 9.44 1.84 -8.54
C VAL A 93 8.23 0.98 -8.14
N PRO A 94 8.43 -0.21 -7.53
CA PRO A 94 7.36 -1.19 -7.34
C PRO A 94 6.30 -0.76 -6.31
N GLU A 95 6.63 0.15 -5.39
CA GLU A 95 5.68 0.67 -4.41
C GLU A 95 5.82 2.18 -4.27
N SER A 96 4.68 2.85 -4.24
CA SER A 96 4.57 4.25 -3.85
C SER A 96 3.20 4.47 -3.25
N LYS A 97 3.13 4.94 -2.02
CA LYS A 97 1.86 5.27 -1.36
C LYS A 97 2.03 6.42 -0.39
N TRP A 98 0.92 7.11 -0.12
CA TRP A 98 0.90 8.17 0.88
C TRP A 98 1.03 7.58 2.29
N ALA A 99 1.49 8.40 3.22
CA ALA A 99 1.56 8.11 4.64
C ALA A 99 1.44 9.41 5.43
N ASN A 100 1.26 9.30 6.75
CA ASN A 100 1.18 10.44 7.66
C ASN A 100 0.16 11.48 7.18
N ASN A 101 -1.07 11.05 6.87
CA ASN A 101 -2.15 11.91 6.37
C ASN A 101 -1.80 12.74 5.12
N GLY A 102 -0.90 12.22 4.28
CA GLY A 102 -0.47 12.86 3.03
C GLY A 102 0.74 13.78 3.18
N ASP A 103 1.31 13.95 4.38
CA ASP A 103 2.55 14.71 4.60
C ASP A 103 3.80 13.92 4.16
N SER A 104 3.66 12.64 3.83
CA SER A 104 4.77 11.81 3.39
C SER A 104 4.36 10.80 2.30
N VAL A 105 5.36 10.35 1.56
CA VAL A 105 5.26 9.25 0.59
C VAL A 105 6.24 8.16 0.99
N ILE A 106 5.75 6.94 1.18
CA ILE A 106 6.59 5.74 1.24
C ILE A 106 6.83 5.28 -0.18
N ALA A 107 8.07 4.92 -0.51
CA ALA A 107 8.36 4.30 -1.79
C ALA A 107 9.44 3.23 -1.70
N VAL A 108 9.36 2.27 -2.62
CA VAL A 108 10.45 1.40 -2.99
C VAL A 108 10.92 1.85 -4.37
N HIS A 109 12.19 2.23 -4.48
CA HIS A 109 12.78 2.78 -5.70
C HIS A 109 14.18 2.21 -5.90
N GLY A 110 14.43 1.55 -7.03
CA GLY A 110 15.65 0.77 -7.24
C GLY A 110 15.83 -0.23 -6.10
N SER A 111 17.02 -0.27 -5.50
CA SER A 111 17.32 -1.08 -4.31
C SER A 111 17.20 -0.28 -3.01
N ALA A 112 16.23 0.61 -2.86
CA ALA A 112 16.01 1.36 -1.62
C ALA A 112 14.54 1.48 -1.23
N ALA A 113 14.27 1.44 0.07
CA ALA A 113 13.00 1.88 0.66
C ALA A 113 13.21 3.25 1.29
N ILE A 114 12.33 4.21 0.99
CA ILE A 114 12.46 5.61 1.41
C ILE A 114 11.14 6.18 1.91
N ILE A 115 11.24 7.17 2.80
CA ILE A 115 10.14 8.07 3.15
C ILE A 115 10.51 9.47 2.66
N ILE A 116 9.66 10.03 1.82
CA ILE A 116 9.83 11.34 1.19
C ILE A 116 8.81 12.29 1.81
N ASN A 117 9.25 13.47 2.23
CA ASN A 117 8.33 14.53 2.63
C ASN A 117 7.52 15.02 1.43
N HIS A 118 6.19 15.03 1.57
CA HIS A 118 5.26 15.60 0.61
C HIS A 118 4.69 16.88 1.21
N HIS A 119 5.39 18.01 1.00
CA HIS A 119 5.02 19.31 1.56
C HIS A 119 4.98 20.38 0.46
N PRO A 120 4.13 20.26 -0.58
CA PRO A 120 4.15 21.16 -1.73
C PRO A 120 4.20 22.63 -1.33
N GLY A 121 5.16 23.37 -1.89
CA GLY A 121 5.38 24.79 -1.60
C GLY A 121 6.22 25.11 -0.36
N ARG A 122 6.73 24.10 0.37
CA ARG A 122 7.64 24.28 1.51
C ARG A 122 9.06 23.84 1.16
N ASP A 123 10.06 24.39 1.85
CA ASP A 123 11.48 24.04 1.60
C ASP A 123 11.80 22.57 1.89
N THR A 124 11.05 21.96 2.82
CA THR A 124 11.16 20.55 3.19
C THR A 124 10.57 19.58 2.17
N ASP A 125 9.82 20.08 1.18
CA ASP A 125 9.22 19.24 0.14
C ASP A 125 10.29 18.46 -0.60
N LYS A 126 9.98 17.20 -0.94
CA LYS A 126 10.86 16.26 -1.67
C LYS A 126 12.12 15.84 -0.91
N ALA A 127 12.27 16.22 0.36
CA ALA A 127 13.36 15.75 1.19
C ALA A 127 13.15 14.29 1.62
N VAL A 128 14.19 13.47 1.52
CA VAL A 128 14.17 12.10 2.04
C VAL A 128 14.41 12.13 3.55
N ALA A 129 13.38 11.77 4.32
CA ALA A 129 13.41 11.74 5.77
C ALA A 129 14.00 10.43 6.33
N PHE A 130 13.80 9.32 5.60
CA PHE A 130 14.32 8.00 5.93
C PHE A 130 14.73 7.28 4.65
N GLY A 131 15.78 6.44 4.74
CA GLY A 131 16.16 5.57 3.64
C GLY A 131 17.04 4.41 4.09
N ILE A 132 16.75 3.23 3.54
CA ILE A 132 17.52 2.01 3.75
C ILE A 132 17.81 1.32 2.41
N CYS A 133 19.02 0.76 2.27
CA CYS A 133 19.38 -0.06 1.12
C CYS A 133 18.83 -1.47 1.28
N LEU A 134 18.29 -1.97 0.17
CA LEU A 134 17.59 -3.25 0.06
C LEU A 134 18.44 -4.32 -0.65
N ASN A 135 19.56 -3.97 -1.26
CA ASN A 135 20.50 -4.90 -1.88
C ASN A 135 21.37 -5.67 -0.86
N ARG A 136 20.73 -6.17 0.19
CA ARG A 136 21.32 -6.88 1.34
C ARG A 136 20.24 -7.65 2.10
N ASP A 137 20.66 -8.57 2.97
CA ASP A 137 19.80 -9.29 3.93
C ASP A 137 18.50 -9.85 3.31
N ASP A 138 18.56 -10.38 2.08
CA ASP A 138 17.40 -10.93 1.35
C ASP A 138 16.25 -9.92 1.15
N MET A 139 16.58 -8.64 0.93
CA MET A 139 15.63 -7.56 0.64
C MET A 139 15.64 -7.07 -0.81
N ASP A 140 16.48 -7.63 -1.67
CA ASP A 140 16.71 -7.16 -3.05
C ASP A 140 15.43 -7.17 -3.90
N ASN A 141 14.52 -8.09 -3.59
CA ASN A 141 13.22 -8.22 -4.23
C ASN A 141 12.09 -7.67 -3.34
N THR A 142 12.15 -6.40 -2.94
CA THR A 142 11.10 -5.75 -2.13
C THR A 142 9.96 -5.23 -3.01
N HIS A 143 8.73 -5.53 -2.63
CA HIS A 143 7.54 -5.10 -3.38
C HIS A 143 6.56 -4.24 -2.57
N SER A 144 6.67 -4.18 -1.24
CA SER A 144 5.78 -3.35 -0.44
C SER A 144 6.45 -2.89 0.84
N ALA A 145 5.95 -1.79 1.37
CA ALA A 145 6.30 -1.29 2.68
C ALA A 145 5.08 -0.62 3.30
N ASP A 146 5.02 -0.50 4.61
CA ASP A 146 3.99 0.30 5.28
C ASP A 146 4.51 0.99 6.54
N MET A 147 3.96 2.18 6.82
CA MET A 147 4.23 2.86 8.08
C MET A 147 3.60 2.06 9.22
N LEU A 148 4.33 2.03 10.33
CA LEU A 148 3.90 1.45 11.57
C LEU A 148 3.89 2.52 12.66
N PRO A 149 3.18 2.27 13.77
CA PRO A 149 3.25 3.10 14.96
C PRO A 149 4.69 3.24 15.48
N ASP A 150 4.90 4.23 16.35
CA ASP A 150 6.15 4.41 17.10
C ASP A 150 7.37 4.63 16.19
N GLY A 151 7.17 5.29 15.05
CA GLY A 151 8.22 5.64 14.09
C GLY A 151 8.91 4.42 13.49
N LYS A 152 8.13 3.47 13.00
CA LYS A 152 8.62 2.25 12.37
C LYS A 152 8.08 2.11 10.96
N ILE A 153 8.75 1.26 10.19
CA ILE A 153 8.31 0.86 8.87
C ILE A 153 8.46 -0.67 8.74
N ALA A 154 7.44 -1.32 8.20
CA ALA A 154 7.52 -2.70 7.73
C ALA A 154 7.95 -2.70 6.26
N ILE A 155 8.93 -3.52 5.91
CA ILE A 155 9.40 -3.71 4.54
C ILE A 155 9.21 -5.19 4.18
N ALA A 156 8.45 -5.45 3.12
CA ALA A 156 8.03 -6.77 2.68
C ALA A 156 8.79 -7.20 1.42
N THR A 157 9.45 -8.36 1.52
CA THR A 157 10.31 -8.90 0.49
C THR A 157 9.70 -10.16 -0.10
N THR A 158 9.81 -10.30 -1.42
CA THR A 158 9.32 -11.47 -2.14
C THR A 158 10.40 -12.54 -2.27
N SER A 159 11.11 -12.80 -1.16
CA SER A 159 12.10 -13.88 -1.11
C SER A 159 11.40 -15.25 -1.07
N ASN A 160 12.14 -16.30 -1.42
CA ASN A 160 11.62 -17.68 -1.38
C ASN A 160 11.67 -18.30 0.03
N ASP A 161 12.33 -17.66 1.01
CA ASP A 161 12.38 -18.16 2.40
C ASP A 161 11.05 -17.80 3.10
N ILE A 162 10.63 -18.63 4.04
CA ILE A 162 9.48 -18.37 4.91
C ILE A 162 9.87 -17.54 6.13
N ARG A 163 11.18 -17.37 6.37
CA ARG A 163 11.75 -16.62 7.49
C ARG A 163 12.19 -15.24 7.03
N GLY A 164 11.89 -14.24 7.85
CA GLY A 164 12.33 -12.86 7.66
C GLY A 164 11.87 -12.21 6.36
N GLY A 165 10.73 -12.65 5.81
CA GLY A 165 10.10 -12.05 4.62
C GLY A 165 9.56 -10.63 4.87
N ILE A 166 9.41 -10.24 6.14
CA ILE A 166 9.08 -8.87 6.55
C ILE A 166 10.11 -8.40 7.56
N LYS A 167 10.68 -7.21 7.34
CA LYS A 167 11.70 -6.61 8.21
C LYS A 167 11.23 -5.26 8.74
N ILE A 168 11.40 -5.05 10.03
CA ILE A 168 10.95 -3.85 10.73
C ILE A 168 12.15 -2.95 11.02
N PHE A 169 12.06 -1.68 10.64
CA PHE A 169 13.11 -0.70 10.86
C PHE A 169 12.59 0.51 11.64
N ASP A 170 13.50 1.12 12.40
CA ASP A 170 13.27 2.40 13.05
C ASP A 170 13.46 3.54 12.03
N THR A 171 12.51 4.46 11.95
CA THR A 171 12.56 5.57 11.00
C THR A 171 13.20 6.84 11.59
N PHE A 172 13.47 6.89 12.89
CA PHE A 172 14.10 8.05 13.54
C PHE A 172 15.61 8.10 13.31
N SER A 173 16.26 6.95 13.08
CA SER A 173 17.64 6.96 12.60
C SER A 173 17.66 7.42 11.13
N SER A 174 17.87 8.72 10.91
CA SER A 174 17.98 9.26 9.57
C SER A 174 19.11 8.56 8.81
N GLN A 175 18.77 7.90 7.70
CA GLN A 175 19.73 7.35 6.72
C GLN A 175 20.74 6.34 7.28
N GLY A 176 20.30 5.48 8.18
CA GLY A 176 20.99 4.23 8.48
C GLY A 176 20.88 3.26 7.30
N VAL A 177 21.52 3.57 6.16
CA VAL A 177 21.39 2.80 4.91
C VAL A 177 21.71 1.30 5.06
N GLY A 178 22.53 0.95 6.05
CA GLY A 178 22.87 -0.41 6.46
C GLY A 178 22.41 -0.79 7.86
N ALA A 179 21.44 -0.08 8.45
CA ALA A 179 20.93 -0.36 9.79
C ALA A 179 20.32 -1.76 9.86
N ALA A 180 20.63 -2.54 10.90
CA ALA A 180 20.01 -3.84 11.10
C ALA A 180 18.50 -3.70 11.40
N PRO A 181 17.66 -4.65 10.96
CA PRO A 181 16.24 -4.65 11.32
C PRO A 181 16.07 -4.81 12.83
N MET A 182 15.14 -4.05 13.42
CA MET A 182 14.74 -4.18 14.81
C MET A 182 14.06 -5.52 15.09
N GLN A 183 13.31 -6.01 14.10
CA GLN A 183 12.58 -7.26 14.16
C GLN A 183 12.42 -7.83 12.75
N GLN A 184 12.29 -9.15 12.66
CA GLN A 184 11.94 -9.87 11.44
C GLN A 184 10.70 -10.73 11.72
N LEU A 185 9.79 -10.81 10.76
CA LEU A 185 8.57 -11.61 10.87
C LEU A 185 8.66 -12.82 9.93
N ASP A 186 8.36 -13.99 10.48
CA ASP A 186 8.37 -15.27 9.79
C ASP A 186 6.95 -15.71 9.41
N GLY A 187 6.85 -16.80 8.65
CA GLY A 187 5.58 -17.48 8.38
C GLY A 187 4.95 -17.17 7.04
N VAL A 188 5.61 -16.36 6.22
CA VAL A 188 5.16 -16.00 4.88
C VAL A 188 6.37 -15.86 3.96
N SER A 189 6.34 -16.55 2.83
CA SER A 189 7.27 -16.38 1.71
C SER A 189 6.65 -15.46 0.68
N ALA A 190 7.47 -14.94 -0.25
CA ALA A 190 6.99 -14.17 -1.40
C ALA A 190 6.02 -13.04 -0.99
N VAL A 191 6.38 -12.22 0.01
CA VAL A 191 5.47 -11.21 0.58
C VAL A 191 5.31 -10.05 -0.38
N HIS A 192 4.18 -9.98 -1.08
CA HIS A 192 3.93 -8.96 -2.07
C HIS A 192 3.24 -7.73 -1.48
N ALA A 193 2.41 -7.88 -0.44
CA ALA A 193 1.67 -6.76 0.12
C ALA A 193 1.65 -6.78 1.64
N VAL A 194 1.85 -5.62 2.25
CA VAL A 194 1.61 -5.38 3.67
C VAL A 194 0.66 -4.20 3.87
N LEU A 195 -0.20 -4.28 4.88
CA LEU A 195 -1.14 -3.23 5.26
C LEU A 195 -1.27 -3.15 6.78
N TRP A 196 -1.03 -1.98 7.35
CA TRP A 196 -1.28 -1.72 8.77
C TRP A 196 -2.78 -1.51 9.05
N ASP A 197 -3.31 -2.18 10.07
CA ASP A 197 -4.65 -1.99 10.61
C ASP A 197 -4.53 -1.41 12.03
N ASP A 198 -4.69 -0.10 12.14
CA ASP A 198 -4.48 0.59 13.42
C ASP A 198 -5.53 0.20 14.47
N GLN A 199 -6.78 0.05 14.07
CA GLN A 199 -7.87 -0.32 14.98
C GLN A 199 -7.64 -1.69 15.63
N ARG A 200 -7.08 -2.67 14.90
CA ARG A 200 -6.74 -3.99 15.47
C ARG A 200 -5.31 -4.08 16.01
N ARG A 201 -4.47 -3.10 15.71
CA ARG A 201 -3.02 -3.13 15.93
C ARG A 201 -2.40 -4.37 15.31
N VAL A 202 -2.70 -4.59 14.02
CA VAL A 202 -2.27 -5.76 13.25
C VAL A 202 -1.60 -5.31 11.96
N LEU A 203 -0.47 -5.94 11.63
CA LEU A 203 0.07 -5.90 10.27
C LEU A 203 -0.47 -7.09 9.49
N TRP A 204 -1.25 -6.82 8.46
CA TRP A 204 -1.67 -7.82 7.48
C TRP A 204 -0.56 -8.02 6.45
N ALA A 205 -0.26 -9.26 6.08
CA ALA A 205 0.71 -9.58 5.05
C ALA A 205 0.19 -10.67 4.11
N ALA A 206 0.25 -10.40 2.81
CA ALA A 206 -0.15 -11.35 1.78
C ALA A 206 1.09 -11.89 1.06
N GLY A 207 1.20 -13.22 1.02
CA GLY A 207 2.27 -13.96 0.33
C GLY A 207 1.90 -15.43 0.18
N ASN A 208 2.90 -16.31 0.25
CA ASN A 208 2.73 -17.75 0.13
C ASN A 208 3.13 -18.49 1.41
N ASP A 209 2.53 -19.66 1.65
CA ASP A 209 2.85 -20.52 2.80
C ASP A 209 4.20 -21.25 2.70
N ARG A 210 4.85 -21.13 1.54
CA ARG A 210 6.20 -21.61 1.19
C ARG A 210 6.64 -20.93 -0.10
N SER A 211 7.86 -21.18 -0.57
CA SER A 211 8.31 -20.65 -1.86
C SER A 211 7.26 -20.91 -2.97
N PRO A 212 6.92 -19.90 -3.79
CA PRO A 212 6.01 -20.05 -4.91
C PRO A 212 6.54 -20.95 -6.04
N LEU A 213 7.79 -21.42 -5.94
CA LEU A 213 8.39 -22.41 -6.84
C LEU A 213 8.22 -23.85 -6.34
N SER A 214 7.75 -24.02 -5.10
CA SER A 214 7.56 -25.34 -4.48
C SER A 214 6.17 -25.89 -4.80
N GLU A 215 6.12 -27.19 -5.11
CA GLU A 215 4.87 -27.91 -5.35
C GLU A 215 3.88 -27.72 -4.21
N GLY A 216 2.63 -27.40 -4.55
CA GLY A 216 1.55 -27.21 -3.60
C GLY A 216 1.63 -25.92 -2.78
N SER A 217 2.43 -24.93 -3.20
CA SER A 217 2.43 -23.60 -2.58
C SER A 217 1.06 -22.94 -2.66
N ARG A 218 0.63 -22.31 -1.57
CA ARG A 218 -0.68 -21.67 -1.42
C ARG A 218 -0.55 -20.20 -1.13
N SER A 219 -1.41 -19.40 -1.74
CA SER A 219 -1.62 -18.00 -1.38
C SER A 219 -2.23 -17.90 0.02
N ILE A 220 -1.64 -17.08 0.88
CA ILE A 220 -2.04 -16.88 2.28
C ILE A 220 -2.06 -15.40 2.68
N LEU A 221 -2.88 -15.12 3.69
CA LEU A 221 -2.92 -13.86 4.42
C LEU A 221 -2.54 -14.13 5.88
N ASN A 222 -1.46 -13.52 6.34
CA ASN A 222 -1.05 -13.56 7.73
C ASN A 222 -1.43 -12.27 8.47
N ALA A 223 -1.73 -12.42 9.75
CA ALA A 223 -1.99 -11.33 10.68
C ALA A 223 -0.94 -11.35 11.81
N TYR A 224 -0.15 -10.29 11.91
CA TYR A 224 0.86 -10.12 12.96
C TYR A 224 0.37 -9.09 13.97
N ARG A 225 0.10 -9.53 15.20
CA ARG A 225 -0.35 -8.65 16.27
C ARG A 225 0.80 -7.80 16.79
N TYR A 226 0.53 -6.52 17.03
CA TYR A 226 1.49 -5.56 17.55
C TYR A 226 1.12 -5.14 18.98
N THR A 227 2.04 -5.35 19.92
CA THR A 227 1.83 -5.06 21.35
C THR A 227 3.10 -4.50 21.96
N ALA A 228 2.98 -3.42 22.74
CA ALA A 228 4.09 -2.85 23.49
C ALA A 228 5.35 -2.54 22.65
N GLY A 229 5.16 -2.04 21.43
CA GLY A 229 6.27 -1.60 20.56
C GLY A 229 6.88 -2.68 19.67
N SER A 230 6.38 -3.92 19.70
CA SER A 230 6.88 -5.03 18.87
C SER A 230 5.75 -5.95 18.38
N PHE A 231 6.05 -6.75 17.36
CA PHE A 231 5.14 -7.80 16.91
C PHE A 231 5.29 -9.07 17.73
N GLU A 232 4.18 -9.76 17.95
CA GLU A 232 4.17 -11.12 18.47
C GLU A 232 4.81 -12.09 17.47
N THR A 233 5.49 -13.13 17.98
CA THR A 233 6.09 -14.18 17.13
C THR A 233 5.04 -15.13 16.53
N LYS A 234 3.91 -15.28 17.22
CA LYS A 234 2.77 -16.05 16.72
C LYS A 234 1.92 -15.16 15.81
N TYR A 235 1.57 -15.69 14.65
CA TYR A 235 0.67 -15.05 13.69
C TYR A 235 -0.56 -15.93 13.45
N GLU A 236 -1.65 -15.30 13.01
CA GLU A 236 -2.80 -15.99 12.44
C GLU A 236 -2.60 -16.10 10.93
N SER A 237 -3.00 -17.23 10.33
CA SER A 237 -2.81 -17.48 8.90
C SER A 237 -4.11 -17.96 8.27
N HIS A 238 -4.47 -17.37 7.13
CA HIS A 238 -5.68 -17.65 6.39
C HIS A 238 -5.31 -18.02 4.95
N ILE A 239 -5.81 -19.15 4.46
CA ILE A 239 -5.59 -19.59 3.06
C ILE A 239 -6.50 -18.78 2.14
N ILE A 240 -5.92 -18.02 1.22
CA ILE A 240 -6.65 -17.17 0.25
C ILE A 240 -7.24 -18.05 -0.85
N SER A 241 -6.43 -18.94 -1.42
CA SER A 241 -6.78 -19.81 -2.53
C SER A 241 -6.19 -21.21 -2.37
N SER A 242 -6.80 -22.19 -3.05
CA SER A 242 -6.22 -23.53 -3.18
C SER A 242 -4.96 -23.47 -4.06
N PRO A 243 -4.00 -24.41 -3.90
CA PRO A 243 -2.77 -24.36 -4.67
C PRO A 243 -3.06 -24.61 -6.14
N VAL A 244 -2.75 -23.64 -6.99
CA VAL A 244 -2.91 -23.72 -8.45
C VAL A 244 -1.61 -23.31 -9.12
N ARG A 245 -1.12 -24.15 -10.02
CA ARG A 245 0.05 -23.84 -10.85
C ARG A 245 -0.39 -22.93 -11.99
N LEU A 246 0.40 -21.88 -12.28
CA LEU A 246 0.03 -20.81 -13.21
C LEU A 246 0.21 -21.18 -14.69
N SER A 247 -0.17 -22.39 -15.07
CA SER A 247 0.10 -22.94 -16.40
C SER A 247 -0.71 -22.29 -17.51
N ALA A 248 -1.85 -21.68 -17.19
CA ALA A 248 -2.69 -21.00 -18.18
C ALA A 248 -2.03 -19.69 -18.65
N GLU A 249 -1.46 -18.93 -17.72
CA GLU A 249 -0.91 -17.59 -17.93
C GLU A 249 0.58 -17.60 -18.29
N TRP A 250 1.34 -18.54 -17.73
CA TRP A 250 2.79 -18.64 -17.90
C TRP A 250 3.25 -19.88 -18.70
N GLY A 251 2.29 -20.69 -19.16
CA GLY A 251 2.53 -21.90 -19.94
C GLY A 251 2.85 -23.14 -19.09
N SER A 252 2.75 -24.32 -19.72
CA SER A 252 2.83 -25.63 -19.04
C SER A 252 4.14 -25.90 -18.28
N ASN A 253 5.21 -25.20 -18.64
CA ASN A 253 6.54 -25.39 -18.05
C ASN A 253 6.82 -24.48 -16.85
N THR A 254 5.92 -23.54 -16.53
CA THR A 254 6.11 -22.63 -15.39
C THR A 254 6.28 -23.39 -14.09
N GLN A 255 7.17 -22.96 -13.19
CA GLN A 255 7.27 -23.54 -11.84
C GLN A 255 6.44 -22.76 -10.82
N TRP A 256 5.82 -21.66 -11.24
CA TRP A 256 5.12 -20.72 -10.37
C TRP A 256 3.74 -21.22 -9.99
N TRP A 257 3.44 -21.07 -8.71
CA TRP A 257 2.13 -21.27 -8.09
C TRP A 257 1.50 -19.93 -7.73
N ASP A 258 0.17 -19.89 -7.74
CA ASP A 258 -0.64 -18.71 -7.41
C ASP A 258 -0.21 -18.05 -6.10
N GLY A 259 0.02 -16.73 -6.18
CA GLY A 259 0.38 -15.88 -5.07
C GLY A 259 -0.38 -14.54 -5.13
N PRO A 260 -0.50 -13.85 -3.99
CA PRO A 260 -1.12 -12.53 -3.96
C PRO A 260 -0.18 -11.48 -4.57
N HIS A 261 -0.74 -10.45 -5.20
CA HIS A 261 0.01 -9.32 -5.75
C HIS A 261 -0.24 -8.01 -5.02
N ALA A 262 -1.47 -7.75 -4.59
CA ALA A 262 -1.82 -6.50 -3.92
C ALA A 262 -2.90 -6.72 -2.87
N MET A 263 -2.96 -5.77 -1.94
CA MET A 263 -3.95 -5.71 -0.88
C MET A 263 -4.29 -4.26 -0.60
N THR A 264 -5.57 -3.98 -0.41
CA THR A 264 -6.10 -2.68 0.05
C THR A 264 -7.26 -2.92 1.02
N SER A 265 -7.53 -1.95 1.89
CA SER A 265 -8.75 -1.93 2.68
C SER A 265 -9.94 -1.57 1.79
N ILE A 266 -11.12 -2.04 2.16
CA ILE A 266 -12.37 -1.56 1.56
C ILE A 266 -12.91 -0.46 2.47
N PRO A 267 -13.06 0.80 2.00
CA PRO A 267 -13.52 1.90 2.83
C PRO A 267 -14.82 1.59 3.56
N ASN A 268 -14.88 2.03 4.82
CA ASN A 268 -16.02 1.86 5.73
C ASN A 268 -16.47 0.39 5.91
N GLN A 269 -15.56 -0.56 5.67
CA GLN A 269 -15.79 -1.99 5.84
C GLN A 269 -14.58 -2.62 6.54
N ARG A 270 -14.82 -3.53 7.49
CA ARG A 270 -13.75 -4.35 8.09
C ARG A 270 -13.35 -5.50 7.17
N LYS A 271 -12.89 -5.13 5.96
CA LYS A 271 -12.60 -6.05 4.85
C LYS A 271 -11.34 -5.65 4.10
N LEU A 272 -10.66 -6.66 3.55
CA LEU A 272 -9.52 -6.48 2.65
C LEU A 272 -9.90 -6.96 1.26
N LEU A 273 -9.52 -6.21 0.23
CA LEU A 273 -9.56 -6.63 -1.16
C LEU A 273 -8.14 -7.04 -1.57
N ILE A 274 -7.98 -8.27 -2.05
CA ILE A 274 -6.68 -8.90 -2.32
C ILE A 274 -6.71 -9.44 -3.75
N THR A 275 -5.69 -9.13 -4.54
CA THR A 275 -5.51 -9.72 -5.87
C THR A 275 -4.50 -10.85 -5.79
N THR A 276 -4.73 -11.91 -6.57
CA THR A 276 -3.74 -12.97 -6.80
C THR A 276 -3.38 -13.05 -8.28
N ASP A 277 -2.50 -13.98 -8.66
CA ASP A 277 -2.23 -14.27 -10.07
C ASP A 277 -3.51 -14.64 -10.82
N LEU A 278 -4.49 -15.26 -10.14
CA LEU A 278 -5.68 -15.84 -10.77
C LEU A 278 -6.94 -14.98 -10.68
N ASP A 279 -7.18 -14.32 -9.54
CA ASP A 279 -8.46 -13.65 -9.28
C ASP A 279 -8.37 -12.55 -8.19
N VAL A 280 -9.52 -12.01 -7.81
CA VAL A 280 -9.69 -11.05 -6.72
C VAL A 280 -10.54 -11.65 -5.60
N HIS A 281 -10.06 -11.47 -4.38
CA HIS A 281 -10.61 -12.02 -3.15
C HIS A 281 -10.98 -10.89 -2.18
N VAL A 282 -12.05 -11.09 -1.42
CA VAL A 282 -12.42 -10.24 -0.29
C VAL A 282 -12.30 -11.06 0.98
N PHE A 283 -11.44 -10.64 1.89
CA PHE A 283 -11.37 -11.17 3.24
C PHE A 283 -12.26 -10.35 4.16
N ASP A 284 -13.22 -11.01 4.81
CA ASP A 284 -14.04 -10.41 5.85
C ASP A 284 -13.38 -10.65 7.21
N MET A 285 -12.93 -9.58 7.86
CA MET A 285 -12.12 -9.68 9.08
C MET A 285 -12.93 -10.11 10.32
N GLU A 286 -14.26 -10.00 10.28
CA GLU A 286 -15.13 -10.39 11.40
C GLU A 286 -15.46 -11.89 11.33
N SER A 287 -15.86 -12.35 10.14
CA SER A 287 -16.17 -13.76 9.91
C SER A 287 -14.94 -14.62 9.59
N GLN A 288 -13.80 -13.99 9.31
CA GLN A 288 -12.54 -14.61 8.88
C GLN A 288 -12.72 -15.51 7.63
N ARG A 289 -13.53 -15.06 6.68
CA ARG A 289 -13.87 -15.81 5.46
C ARG A 289 -13.53 -15.04 4.20
N PHE A 290 -13.12 -15.79 3.18
CA PHE A 290 -12.92 -15.28 1.84
C PHE A 290 -14.18 -15.41 0.98
N GLN A 291 -14.40 -14.40 0.14
CA GLN A 291 -15.26 -14.44 -1.03
C GLN A 291 -14.39 -14.13 -2.25
N HIS A 292 -14.71 -14.67 -3.43
CA HIS A 292 -13.97 -14.39 -4.67
C HIS A 292 -14.86 -14.58 -5.90
N GLY A 293 -14.30 -14.44 -7.09
CA GLY A 293 -15.01 -14.68 -8.34
C GLY A 293 -15.98 -13.58 -8.72
N ASP A 294 -17.00 -13.94 -9.48
CA ASP A 294 -17.92 -12.98 -10.10
C ASP A 294 -18.72 -12.16 -9.08
N HIS A 295 -19.01 -12.71 -7.90
CA HIS A 295 -19.67 -11.96 -6.83
C HIS A 295 -18.82 -10.78 -6.37
N VAL A 296 -17.52 -11.00 -6.12
CA VAL A 296 -16.59 -9.94 -5.74
C VAL A 296 -16.43 -8.95 -6.88
N ALA A 297 -16.27 -9.44 -8.11
CA ALA A 297 -16.10 -8.60 -9.28
C ALA A 297 -17.32 -7.69 -9.55
N GLN A 298 -18.55 -8.22 -9.45
CA GLN A 298 -19.77 -7.44 -9.65
C GLN A 298 -19.94 -6.35 -8.59
N ARG A 299 -19.47 -6.60 -7.36
CA ARG A 299 -19.60 -5.66 -6.25
C ARG A 299 -18.54 -4.57 -6.26
N TYR A 300 -17.27 -4.92 -6.48
CA TYR A 300 -16.14 -4.00 -6.29
C TYR A 300 -15.41 -3.64 -7.59
N LEU A 301 -15.68 -4.34 -8.70
CA LEU A 301 -15.00 -4.17 -10.00
C LEU A 301 -16.00 -4.06 -11.14
N LYS A 302 -17.19 -3.50 -10.88
CA LYS A 302 -18.23 -3.35 -11.91
C LYS A 302 -17.70 -2.51 -13.07
N GLY A 303 -17.64 -3.09 -14.27
CA GLY A 303 -17.11 -2.42 -15.45
C GLY A 303 -15.61 -2.62 -15.68
N PHE A 304 -14.96 -3.45 -14.87
CA PHE A 304 -13.60 -3.93 -15.12
C PHE A 304 -13.49 -4.57 -16.51
N GLN A 305 -12.36 -4.32 -17.17
CA GLN A 305 -12.04 -4.95 -18.46
C GLN A 305 -10.64 -5.56 -18.38
N PRO A 306 -10.50 -6.85 -18.76
CA PRO A 306 -9.20 -7.49 -18.86
C PRO A 306 -8.34 -6.86 -19.96
N GLU A 307 -7.04 -6.79 -19.72
CA GLU A 307 -6.05 -6.51 -20.74
C GLU A 307 -5.72 -7.80 -21.50
N GLY A 308 -5.85 -7.77 -22.84
CA GLY A 308 -5.57 -8.91 -23.70
C GLY A 308 -6.56 -10.07 -23.57
N THR A 309 -6.21 -11.20 -24.16
CA THR A 309 -7.00 -12.45 -24.09
C THR A 309 -6.68 -13.19 -22.79
N ARG A 310 -7.71 -13.55 -22.02
CA ARG A 310 -7.59 -14.23 -20.71
C ARG A 310 -8.10 -15.67 -20.75
N ASN A 311 -7.91 -16.34 -21.89
CA ASN A 311 -8.29 -17.73 -22.10
C ASN A 311 -7.01 -18.57 -22.23
N GLY A 312 -6.83 -19.50 -21.30
CA GLY A 312 -5.76 -20.49 -21.31
C GLY A 312 -5.87 -21.42 -22.52
N PRO A 313 -4.77 -22.08 -22.91
CA PRO A 313 -4.78 -23.08 -23.99
C PRO A 313 -5.66 -24.30 -23.67
N ASP A 314 -5.99 -24.51 -22.40
CA ASP A 314 -6.90 -25.52 -21.87
C ASP A 314 -8.36 -25.04 -21.75
N GLY A 315 -8.66 -23.80 -22.19
CA GLY A 315 -9.99 -23.19 -22.13
C GLY A 315 -10.32 -22.53 -20.79
N VAL A 316 -9.38 -22.48 -19.84
CA VAL A 316 -9.58 -21.80 -18.56
C VAL A 316 -9.66 -20.29 -18.76
N PHE A 317 -10.76 -19.67 -18.32
CA PHE A 317 -10.98 -18.22 -18.44
C PHE A 317 -10.73 -17.50 -17.11
N LEU A 318 -9.72 -16.62 -17.06
CA LEU A 318 -9.32 -15.90 -15.84
C LEU A 318 -9.28 -14.39 -16.09
N PRO A 319 -10.45 -13.72 -16.19
CA PRO A 319 -10.52 -12.32 -16.62
C PRO A 319 -9.77 -11.37 -15.68
N ARG A 320 -9.65 -11.71 -14.40
CA ARG A 320 -9.09 -10.84 -13.35
C ARG A 320 -7.69 -11.26 -12.91
N SER A 321 -7.08 -12.19 -13.63
CA SER A 321 -5.69 -12.61 -13.43
C SER A 321 -4.72 -11.44 -13.62
N ASP A 322 -3.57 -11.51 -12.95
CA ASP A 322 -2.46 -10.56 -13.05
C ASP A 322 -2.82 -9.09 -12.78
N ILE A 323 -3.79 -8.82 -11.91
CA ILE A 323 -3.97 -7.48 -11.34
C ILE A 323 -2.85 -7.24 -10.32
N LYS A 324 -1.84 -6.44 -10.71
CA LYS A 324 -0.63 -6.16 -9.93
C LYS A 324 -0.82 -5.07 -8.86
N SER A 325 -1.83 -4.23 -9.03
CA SER A 325 -2.34 -3.36 -7.96
C SER A 325 -3.83 -3.11 -8.10
N ILE A 326 -4.46 -2.87 -6.96
CA ILE A 326 -5.86 -2.50 -6.84
C ILE A 326 -6.01 -1.52 -5.68
N ASP A 327 -6.87 -0.52 -5.85
CA ASP A 327 -7.22 0.41 -4.79
C ASP A 327 -8.65 0.94 -4.98
N ILE A 328 -9.37 1.23 -3.90
CA ILE A 328 -10.79 1.61 -3.98
C ILE A 328 -11.13 2.76 -3.04
N LEU A 329 -11.87 3.74 -3.56
CA LEU A 329 -12.41 4.87 -2.79
C LEU A 329 -13.79 4.55 -2.22
N GLU A 330 -14.20 5.33 -1.22
CA GLU A 330 -15.52 5.20 -0.59
C GLU A 330 -16.69 5.33 -1.58
N ASN A 331 -16.54 6.21 -2.58
CA ASN A 331 -17.53 6.37 -3.65
C ASN A 331 -17.58 5.19 -4.65
N GLY A 332 -16.77 4.15 -4.43
CA GLY A 332 -16.69 2.95 -5.27
C GLY A 332 -15.76 3.08 -6.49
N ASN A 333 -15.10 4.24 -6.69
CA ASN A 333 -14.11 4.38 -7.74
C ASN A 333 -12.92 3.45 -7.47
N THR A 334 -12.60 2.62 -8.45
CA THR A 334 -11.60 1.56 -8.28
C THR A 334 -10.46 1.78 -9.27
N LEU A 335 -9.24 1.85 -8.78
CA LEU A 335 -8.01 1.98 -9.53
C LEU A 335 -7.34 0.62 -9.62
N TYR A 336 -6.74 0.30 -10.76
CA TYR A 336 -6.00 -0.94 -10.93
C TYR A 336 -4.90 -0.84 -11.98
N VAL A 337 -3.87 -1.66 -11.81
CA VAL A 337 -2.83 -1.94 -12.82
C VAL A 337 -2.86 -3.44 -13.10
N GLN A 338 -2.88 -3.80 -14.37
CA GLN A 338 -2.85 -5.19 -14.82
C GLN A 338 -1.61 -5.43 -15.67
N ALA A 339 -1.01 -6.61 -15.56
CA ALA A 339 -0.01 -7.09 -16.51
C ALA A 339 -0.67 -8.02 -17.53
N GLN A 340 -0.16 -8.04 -18.76
CA GLN A 340 -0.53 -9.07 -19.75
C GLN A 340 0.03 -10.43 -19.30
N TRP A 341 -0.60 -11.52 -19.70
CA TRP A 341 -0.07 -12.86 -19.45
C TRP A 341 1.35 -13.03 -19.98
N GLY A 342 2.21 -13.66 -19.19
CA GLY A 342 3.64 -13.79 -19.45
C GLY A 342 4.44 -12.50 -19.18
N GLN A 343 3.83 -11.44 -18.66
CA GLN A 343 4.49 -10.20 -18.26
C GLN A 343 4.39 -9.98 -16.75
N VAL A 344 5.40 -9.34 -16.17
CA VAL A 344 5.45 -9.04 -14.73
C VAL A 344 4.86 -7.65 -14.42
N PHE A 345 4.97 -6.72 -15.37
CA PHE A 345 4.64 -5.30 -15.18
C PHE A 345 3.47 -4.88 -16.07
N GLY A 346 2.72 -3.88 -15.60
CA GLY A 346 1.72 -3.19 -16.40
C GLY A 346 2.32 -2.01 -17.18
N LYS A 347 1.50 -1.42 -18.04
CA LYS A 347 1.85 -0.20 -18.81
C LYS A 347 0.87 0.97 -18.63
N HIS A 348 -0.27 0.67 -18.03
CA HIS A 348 -1.37 1.60 -17.90
C HIS A 348 -1.92 1.58 -16.48
N VAL A 349 -2.29 2.76 -16.00
CA VAL A 349 -3.17 2.90 -14.85
C VAL A 349 -4.60 2.94 -15.37
N SER A 350 -5.42 1.99 -14.95
CA SER A 350 -6.84 1.95 -15.29
C SER A 350 -7.66 2.33 -14.07
N TYR A 351 -8.79 2.98 -14.28
CA TYR A 351 -9.75 3.16 -13.20
C TYR A 351 -11.19 2.99 -13.69
N ILE A 352 -12.05 2.65 -12.74
CA ILE A 352 -13.47 2.47 -12.88
C ILE A 352 -14.12 3.62 -12.14
N SER A 353 -15.02 4.32 -12.83
CA SER A 353 -15.89 5.33 -12.26
C SER A 353 -17.31 5.08 -12.74
N GLU A 354 -18.29 5.20 -11.84
CA GLU A 354 -19.71 4.95 -12.13
C GLU A 354 -19.99 3.58 -12.78
N GLY A 355 -19.22 2.56 -12.39
CA GLY A 355 -19.35 1.21 -12.91
C GLY A 355 -18.88 1.03 -14.36
N ARG A 356 -18.04 1.94 -14.88
CA ARG A 356 -17.44 1.86 -16.22
C ARG A 356 -15.94 2.10 -16.15
N LYS A 357 -15.17 1.29 -16.89
CA LYS A 357 -13.76 1.57 -17.15
C LYS A 357 -13.61 2.90 -17.89
N GLN A 358 -12.70 3.72 -17.40
CA GLN A 358 -12.32 5.00 -17.98
C GLN A 358 -11.09 4.84 -18.89
N PRO A 359 -10.75 5.85 -19.72
CA PRO A 359 -9.53 5.81 -20.52
C PRO A 359 -8.30 5.54 -19.66
N ASN A 360 -7.36 4.76 -20.20
CA ASN A 360 -6.10 4.46 -19.54
C ASN A 360 -5.30 5.75 -19.29
N ILE A 361 -4.67 5.84 -18.12
CA ILE A 361 -3.73 6.90 -17.77
C ILE A 361 -2.31 6.32 -17.91
N TRP A 362 -1.43 7.11 -18.53
CA TRP A 362 -0.04 6.75 -18.85
C TRP A 362 0.11 5.62 -19.88
N ASP A 363 1.25 5.63 -20.56
CA ASP A 363 1.74 4.56 -21.43
C ASP A 363 3.24 4.38 -21.14
N GLN A 364 3.53 3.82 -19.97
CA GLN A 364 4.88 3.64 -19.42
C GLN A 364 4.87 2.46 -18.47
N VAL A 365 5.98 1.73 -18.37
CA VAL A 365 6.09 0.58 -17.47
C VAL A 365 5.87 1.01 -16.02
N LEU A 366 5.02 0.27 -15.30
CA LEU A 366 4.78 0.43 -13.88
C LEU A 366 4.33 -0.89 -13.23
N TYR A 367 4.34 -0.93 -11.90
CA TYR A 367 3.85 -2.08 -11.14
C TYR A 367 2.63 -1.72 -10.29
N ARG A 368 2.68 -0.60 -9.55
CA ARG A 368 1.59 -0.14 -8.69
C ARG A 368 1.18 1.30 -8.93
N SER A 369 -0.11 1.54 -8.72
CA SER A 369 -0.72 2.85 -8.59
C SER A 369 -1.81 2.78 -7.52
N ARG A 370 -1.98 3.85 -6.76
CA ARG A 370 -2.93 3.94 -5.63
C ARG A 370 -3.65 5.26 -5.64
N TRP A 371 -4.82 5.30 -5.02
CA TRP A 371 -5.44 6.59 -4.72
C TRP A 371 -4.58 7.33 -3.68
N PHE A 372 -4.30 8.58 -3.97
CA PHE A 372 -3.74 9.54 -3.03
C PHE A 372 -4.91 10.28 -2.40
N ASN A 373 -5.56 9.62 -1.43
CA ASN A 373 -6.69 10.19 -0.71
C ASN A 373 -6.27 10.45 0.73
N THR A 374 -6.27 11.72 1.14
CA THR A 374 -5.90 12.17 2.48
C THR A 374 -7.03 12.04 3.50
N GLU A 375 -8.21 11.52 3.10
CA GLU A 375 -9.45 11.55 3.91
C GLU A 375 -9.89 10.19 4.50
N LEU A 376 -9.03 9.17 4.60
CA LEU A 376 -9.47 7.85 5.11
C LEU A 376 -8.85 7.38 6.44
N ASP A 377 -8.34 8.30 7.26
CA ASP A 377 -8.02 8.03 8.67
C ASP A 377 -9.00 8.72 9.66
N ASP A 378 -10.18 9.14 9.19
CA ASP A 378 -11.24 9.66 10.07
C ASP A 378 -12.08 8.51 10.65
N GLU A 379 -11.53 7.85 11.67
CA GLU A 379 -12.12 7.76 13.01
C GLU A 379 -11.00 7.42 14.02
N ALA A 380 -10.48 8.48 14.65
CA ALA A 380 -9.61 8.44 15.82
C ALA A 380 -10.34 7.99 17.10
#